data_AF-A0A8S0FS38-F1
#
_entry.id   AF-A0A8S0FS38-F1
#
_cell.length_a   1.000
_cell.length_b   1.000
_cell.length_c   1.000
_cell.angle_alpha   90.00
_cell.angle_beta   90.00
_cell.angle_gamma   90.00
#
_symmetry.space_group_name_H-M   'P 1'
#
loop_
_entity.id
_entity.type
_entity.pdbx_description
1 polymer ?
#
loop_
_entity_poly.entity_id
_entity_poly.type
_entity_poly.pdbx_seq_one_letter_code
_entity_poly.pdbx_strand_id
1 'polypeptide(L)'
;MTTNRSASNLWESPATIQVIDQQTLQNSTNASIADNLQDIPGVEITDNSLAGRKQIRIRGEASSRVLILIDGQEVTYQRAGNNYGVGLLIDESALERVEVVKGPYSVLYGSQAIGGIVNFITKKGGDKLASGVVKAVYNSATAGWEESIAVQGSIEWI
;
A
#
# COMPACT_ATOMS: atom_id res chain seq x y z
N MET A 1 18.82 22.62 11.57
CA MET A 1 17.47 22.11 11.88
C MET A 1 17.23 20.93 10.94
N THR A 2 17.49 19.71 11.40
CA THR A 2 17.32 18.49 10.60
C THR A 2 16.06 17.81 11.13
N THR A 3 14.95 17.93 10.40
CA THR A 3 13.67 17.32 10.78
C THR A 3 13.80 15.81 10.73
N ASN A 4 13.54 15.17 11.88
CA ASN A 4 13.60 13.73 12.06
C ASN A 4 12.46 13.06 11.26
N ARG A 5 12.82 12.25 10.25
CA ARG A 5 11.93 11.57 9.30
C ARG A 5 11.48 10.17 9.81
N SER A 6 11.27 10.02 11.11
CA SER A 6 10.88 8.71 11.65
C SER A 6 9.43 8.37 11.25
N ALA A 7 9.20 7.11 10.84
CA ALA A 7 7.86 6.57 10.54
C ALA A 7 6.85 6.72 11.71
N SER A 8 7.35 7.04 12.91
CA SER A 8 6.55 7.41 14.09
C SER A 8 5.68 8.66 13.90
N ASN A 9 6.07 9.61 13.03
CA ASN A 9 5.37 10.90 12.91
C ASN A 9 3.99 10.83 12.23
N LEU A 10 3.70 9.77 11.48
CA LEU A 10 2.35 9.60 10.91
C LEU A 10 1.32 9.33 12.02
N TRP A 11 1.71 8.58 13.06
CA TRP A 11 0.85 8.18 14.19
C TRP A 11 0.60 9.28 15.21
N GLU A 12 1.50 10.28 15.30
CA GLU A 12 1.31 11.47 16.14
C GLU A 12 0.50 12.56 15.41
N SER A 13 0.06 12.30 14.18
CA SER A 13 -0.65 13.26 13.37
C SER A 13 -2.14 13.31 13.73
N PRO A 14 -2.76 14.49 13.89
CA PRO A 14 -4.18 14.63 14.24
C PRO A 14 -5.15 14.25 13.11
N ALA A 15 -4.69 13.62 12.02
CA ALA A 15 -5.58 13.19 10.94
C ALA A 15 -6.10 11.77 11.16
N THR A 16 -7.25 11.50 10.54
CA THR A 16 -7.85 10.17 10.49
C THR A 16 -6.98 9.23 9.64
N ILE A 17 -6.31 8.29 10.30
CA ILE A 17 -5.57 7.19 9.68
C ILE A 17 -6.49 5.98 9.59
N GLN A 18 -6.64 5.43 8.39
CA GLN A 18 -7.27 4.12 8.19
C GLN A 18 -6.17 3.07 8.10
N VAL A 19 -6.31 1.98 8.84
CA VAL A 19 -5.33 0.89 8.86
C VAL A 19 -6.02 -0.39 8.39
N ILE A 20 -5.45 -1.04 7.37
CA ILE A 20 -5.78 -2.41 7.01
C ILE A 20 -4.71 -3.30 7.64
N ASP A 21 -5.04 -3.99 8.72
CA ASP A 21 -4.10 -4.84 9.45
C ASP A 21 -3.87 -6.20 8.79
N GLN A 22 -2.88 -6.94 9.30
CA GLN A 22 -2.51 -8.25 8.78
C GLN A 22 -3.67 -9.23 8.80
N GLN A 23 -4.46 -9.21 9.86
CA GLN A 23 -5.58 -10.14 10.05
C GLN A 23 -6.67 -9.85 9.00
N THR A 24 -6.94 -8.60 8.70
CA THR A 24 -7.86 -8.16 7.65
C THR A 24 -7.35 -8.57 6.28
N LEU A 25 -6.07 -8.37 5.99
CA LEU A 25 -5.46 -8.81 4.72
C LEU A 25 -5.52 -10.34 4.54
N GLN A 26 -5.27 -11.10 5.60
CA GLN A 26 -5.30 -12.57 5.57
C GLN A 26 -6.71 -13.14 5.41
N ASN A 27 -7.71 -12.53 6.03
CA ASN A 27 -9.10 -12.96 5.92
C ASN A 27 -9.80 -12.40 4.68
N SER A 28 -9.13 -11.53 3.93
CA SER A 28 -9.71 -10.90 2.76
C SER A 28 -9.92 -11.90 1.63
N THR A 29 -11.12 -11.89 1.06
CA THR A 29 -11.47 -12.62 -0.17
C THR A 29 -11.09 -11.85 -1.43
N ASN A 30 -10.54 -10.64 -1.28
CA ASN A 30 -10.09 -9.84 -2.41
C ASN A 30 -8.86 -10.49 -3.06
N ALA A 31 -8.75 -10.31 -4.37
CA ALA A 31 -7.71 -10.93 -5.17
C ALA A 31 -6.39 -10.14 -5.04
N SER A 32 -6.47 -8.81 -4.98
CA SER A 32 -5.29 -7.93 -4.86
C SER A 32 -5.40 -6.89 -3.75
N ILE A 33 -4.26 -6.35 -3.34
CA ILE A 33 -4.20 -5.22 -2.38
C ILE A 33 -4.97 -3.99 -2.87
N ALA A 34 -5.01 -3.78 -4.18
CA ALA A 34 -5.76 -2.68 -4.78
C ALA A 34 -7.27 -2.83 -4.49
N ASP A 35 -7.80 -4.05 -4.54
CA ASP A 35 -9.23 -4.29 -4.28
C ASP A 35 -9.54 -4.09 -2.78
N ASN A 36 -8.65 -4.53 -1.88
CA ASN A 36 -8.74 -4.20 -0.45
C ASN A 36 -8.77 -2.69 -0.17
N LEU A 37 -8.02 -1.90 -0.95
CA LEU A 37 -7.99 -0.45 -0.79
C LEU A 37 -9.27 0.24 -1.28
N GLN A 38 -10.00 -0.36 -2.23
CA GLN A 38 -11.29 0.19 -2.71
C GLN A 38 -12.39 0.14 -1.65
N ASP A 39 -12.26 -0.76 -0.66
CA ASP A 39 -13.21 -0.84 0.46
C ASP A 39 -13.11 0.37 1.41
N ILE A 40 -12.04 1.18 1.31
CA ILE A 40 -11.88 2.39 2.10
C ILE A 40 -12.67 3.55 1.47
N PRO A 41 -13.60 4.19 2.20
CA PRO A 41 -14.37 5.31 1.66
C PRO A 41 -13.49 6.49 1.20
N GLY A 42 -13.71 6.89 -0.06
CA GLY A 42 -12.98 7.96 -0.72
C GLY A 42 -11.63 7.53 -1.32
N VAL A 43 -11.33 6.23 -1.35
CA VAL A 43 -10.24 5.65 -2.13
C VAL A 43 -10.81 5.05 -3.40
N GLU A 44 -10.18 5.34 -4.53
CA GLU A 44 -10.54 4.82 -5.84
C GLU A 44 -9.32 4.17 -6.46
N ILE A 45 -9.53 3.08 -7.19
CA ILE A 45 -8.48 2.45 -7.99
C ILE A 45 -8.76 2.71 -9.45
N THR A 46 -7.74 3.18 -10.15
CA THR A 46 -7.79 3.40 -11.60
C THR A 46 -6.81 2.48 -12.30
N ASP A 47 -7.28 1.81 -13.35
CA ASP A 47 -6.45 1.01 -14.24
C ASP A 47 -6.17 1.83 -15.50
N ASN A 48 -5.04 2.53 -15.49
CA ASN A 48 -4.69 3.54 -16.47
C ASN A 48 -4.10 2.92 -17.75
N SER A 49 -4.87 2.06 -18.44
CA SER A 49 -4.63 1.46 -19.78
C SER A 49 -3.28 0.75 -20.02
N LEU A 50 -2.36 0.78 -19.06
CA LEU A 50 -1.15 -0.02 -18.99
C LEU A 50 -1.50 -1.27 -18.20
N ALA A 51 -1.70 -2.36 -18.94
CA ALA A 51 -2.10 -3.65 -18.40
C ALA A 51 -1.34 -3.97 -17.10
N GLY A 52 -2.10 -4.14 -16.01
CA GLY A 52 -1.60 -4.62 -14.73
C GLY A 52 -1.04 -3.56 -13.78
N ARG A 53 -1.19 -2.25 -14.04
CA ARG A 53 -0.74 -1.19 -13.12
C ARG A 53 -1.91 -0.38 -12.57
N LYS A 54 -2.62 -0.97 -11.61
CA LYS A 54 -3.62 -0.29 -10.79
C LYS A 54 -2.97 0.87 -10.02
N GLN A 55 -3.62 2.04 -9.96
CA GLN A 55 -3.13 3.23 -9.27
C GLN A 55 -4.19 3.75 -8.29
N ILE A 56 -3.74 4.41 -7.22
CA ILE A 56 -4.63 4.95 -6.17
C ILE A 56 -4.99 6.40 -6.46
N ARG A 57 -6.28 6.73 -6.32
CA ARG A 57 -6.79 8.09 -6.20
C ARG A 57 -7.50 8.25 -4.86
N ILE A 58 -7.41 9.43 -4.25
CA ILE A 58 -8.05 9.72 -2.97
C ILE A 58 -8.86 11.01 -3.11
N ARG A 59 -10.16 10.95 -2.78
CA ARG A 59 -11.08 12.10 -2.81
C ARG A 59 -11.07 12.86 -4.16
N GLY A 60 -10.99 12.13 -5.27
CA GLY A 60 -10.98 12.71 -6.62
C GLY A 60 -9.62 13.24 -7.10
N GLU A 61 -8.60 13.29 -6.25
CA GLU A 61 -7.26 13.72 -6.66
C GLU A 61 -6.61 12.75 -7.65
N ALA A 62 -5.72 13.27 -8.49
CA ALA A 62 -4.96 12.46 -9.44
C ALA A 62 -3.98 11.53 -8.70
N SER A 63 -3.67 10.37 -9.30
CA SER A 63 -2.78 9.39 -8.66
C SER A 63 -1.35 9.91 -8.44
N SER A 64 -0.93 10.92 -9.22
CA SER A 64 0.33 11.66 -9.04
C SER A 64 0.36 12.54 -7.78
N ARG A 65 -0.80 12.75 -7.14
CA ARG A 65 -0.99 13.54 -5.92
C ARG A 65 -1.31 12.67 -4.71
N VAL A 66 -1.11 11.36 -4.83
CA VAL A 66 -1.12 10.40 -3.72
C VAL A 66 0.29 9.87 -3.55
N LEU A 67 0.87 10.09 -2.37
CA LEU A 67 2.22 9.64 -2.06
C LEU A 67 2.18 8.17 -1.67
N ILE A 68 2.98 7.35 -2.33
CA ILE A 68 3.13 5.93 -1.98
C ILE A 68 4.46 5.72 -1.26
N LEU A 69 4.38 5.11 -0.09
CA LEU A 69 5.52 4.75 0.75
C LEU A 69 5.57 3.23 0.94
N ILE A 70 6.77 2.67 1.01
CA ILE A 70 7.04 1.32 1.53
C ILE A 70 7.96 1.49 2.73
N ASP A 71 7.51 1.07 3.91
CA ASP A 71 8.24 1.23 5.18
C ASP A 71 8.72 2.69 5.42
N GLY A 72 7.88 3.67 5.03
CA GLY A 72 8.22 5.10 5.13
C GLY A 72 9.25 5.60 4.09
N GLN A 73 9.61 4.78 3.10
CA GLN A 73 10.43 5.16 1.97
C GLN A 73 9.55 5.47 0.75
N GLU A 74 9.76 6.62 0.14
CA GLU A 74 9.02 7.02 -1.06
C GLU A 74 9.31 6.08 -2.22
N VAL A 75 8.24 5.59 -2.86
CA VAL A 75 8.34 4.89 -4.13
C VAL A 75 8.19 5.93 -5.24
N THR A 76 9.29 6.29 -5.87
CA THR A 76 9.26 7.25 -6.97
C THR A 76 8.81 6.56 -8.26
N TYR A 77 7.87 7.19 -8.96
CA TYR A 77 7.48 6.79 -10.32
C TYR A 77 7.72 7.97 -11.28
N GLN A 78 8.61 7.77 -12.24
CA GLN A 78 8.92 8.76 -13.27
C GLN A 78 8.31 8.32 -14.59
N ARG A 79 7.12 8.85 -14.90
CA ARG A 79 6.52 8.78 -16.22
C ARG A 79 6.06 10.16 -16.66
N ALA A 80 6.22 10.44 -17.96
CA ALA A 80 5.68 11.65 -18.56
C ALA A 80 4.14 11.63 -18.51
N GLY A 81 3.55 12.68 -17.93
CA GLY A 81 2.10 12.90 -17.84
C GLY A 81 1.65 13.23 -16.42
N ASN A 82 0.88 14.32 -16.27
CA ASN A 82 0.55 14.92 -14.97
C ASN A 82 -0.36 14.08 -14.05
N ASN A 83 -0.96 12.99 -14.55
CA ASN A 83 -2.01 12.25 -13.84
C ASN A 83 -1.61 10.83 -13.43
N TYR A 84 -0.43 10.35 -13.82
CA TYR A 84 0.00 8.98 -13.53
C TYR A 84 0.77 8.92 -12.22
N GLY A 85 0.33 8.05 -11.32
CA GLY A 85 1.00 7.78 -10.04
C GLY A 85 1.81 6.48 -10.06
N VAL A 86 2.26 6.07 -8.87
CA VAL A 86 2.90 4.77 -8.67
C VAL A 86 1.88 3.64 -8.91
N GLY A 87 2.30 2.59 -9.60
CA GLY A 87 1.49 1.38 -9.78
C GLY A 87 1.58 0.46 -8.57
N LEU A 88 0.45 -0.12 -8.18
CA LEU A 88 0.35 -1.08 -7.08
C LEU A 88 0.81 -2.46 -7.55
N LEU A 89 2.11 -2.73 -7.36
CA LEU A 89 2.76 -4.01 -7.70
C LEU A 89 3.19 -4.80 -6.47
N ILE A 90 2.70 -4.41 -5.28
CA ILE A 90 3.09 -5.01 -4.02
C ILE A 90 2.17 -6.20 -3.74
N ASP A 91 2.77 -7.35 -3.44
CA ASP A 91 2.04 -8.53 -3.00
C ASP A 91 1.58 -8.35 -1.55
N GLU A 92 0.28 -8.57 -1.30
CA GLU A 92 -0.32 -8.44 0.02
C GLU A 92 0.23 -9.44 1.06
N SER A 93 0.75 -10.58 0.63
CA SER A 93 1.31 -11.59 1.52
C SER A 93 2.63 -11.14 2.16
N ALA A 94 3.31 -10.15 1.56
CA ALA A 94 4.49 -9.50 2.11
C ALA A 94 4.17 -8.37 3.11
N LEU A 95 2.90 -7.98 3.22
CA LEU A 95 2.47 -6.83 4.03
C LEU A 95 2.08 -7.25 5.45
N GLU A 96 2.58 -6.49 6.43
CA GLU A 96 2.09 -6.54 7.80
C GLU A 96 0.81 -5.70 7.92
N ARG A 97 0.79 -4.51 7.30
CA ARG A 97 -0.38 -3.64 7.26
C ARG A 97 -0.25 -2.59 6.18
N VAL A 98 -1.37 -1.93 5.86
CA VAL A 98 -1.39 -0.73 5.02
C VAL A 98 -2.02 0.42 5.79
N GLU A 99 -1.34 1.56 5.78
CA GLU A 99 -1.78 2.80 6.41
C GLU A 99 -2.21 3.78 5.32
N VAL A 100 -3.45 4.27 5.40
CA VAL A 100 -4.02 5.24 4.47
C VAL A 100 -4.38 6.51 5.22
N VAL A 101 -3.73 7.60 4.82
CA VAL A 101 -3.98 8.93 5.37
C VAL A 101 -4.59 9.80 4.28
N LYS A 102 -5.78 10.34 4.54
CA LYS A 102 -6.55 11.14 3.57
C LYS A 102 -6.34 12.63 3.83
N GLY A 103 -6.07 13.40 2.78
CA GLY A 103 -5.97 14.87 2.85
C GLY A 103 -4.54 15.40 2.70
N PRO A 104 -4.38 16.73 2.81
CA PRO A 104 -3.15 17.41 2.42
C PRO A 104 -2.04 17.27 3.47
N TYR A 105 -1.04 16.44 3.15
CA TYR A 105 0.20 16.26 3.89
C TYR A 105 1.42 16.88 3.18
N SER A 106 1.15 17.81 2.26
CA SER A 106 2.17 18.42 1.41
C SER A 106 3.25 19.19 2.14
N VAL A 107 3.01 19.60 3.39
CA VAL A 107 4.01 20.27 4.24
C VAL A 107 5.17 19.34 4.59
N LEU A 108 4.90 18.04 4.79
CA LEU A 108 5.91 17.06 5.19
C LEU A 108 6.53 16.35 3.97
N TYR A 109 5.75 16.12 2.92
CA TYR A 109 6.16 15.26 1.80
C TYR A 109 6.02 15.92 0.41
N GLY A 110 5.76 17.22 0.34
CA GLY A 110 5.69 17.96 -0.93
C GLY A 110 4.41 17.72 -1.73
N SER A 111 4.42 18.11 -3.01
CA SER A 111 3.21 18.16 -3.86
C SER A 111 2.55 16.80 -4.12
N GLN A 112 3.26 15.70 -3.89
CA GLN A 112 2.74 14.33 -4.07
C GLN A 112 1.82 13.89 -2.93
N ALA A 113 1.74 14.61 -1.81
CA ALA A 113 0.89 14.26 -0.68
C ALA A 113 -0.36 15.15 -0.54
N ILE A 114 -0.89 15.69 -1.64
CA ILE A 114 -2.07 16.58 -1.62
C ILE A 114 -3.37 15.80 -1.41
N GLY A 115 -3.54 14.68 -2.12
CA GLY A 115 -4.69 13.79 -1.95
C GLY A 115 -4.58 12.91 -0.71
N GLY A 116 -3.35 12.48 -0.39
CA GLY A 116 -3.06 11.69 0.79
C GLY A 116 -1.75 10.92 0.70
N ILE A 117 -1.56 10.03 1.65
CA ILE A 117 -0.41 9.12 1.75
C ILE A 117 -0.94 7.70 1.92
N VAL A 118 -0.33 6.76 1.20
CA VAL A 118 -0.53 5.32 1.42
C VAL A 118 0.82 4.71 1.73
N ASN A 119 0.97 4.16 2.93
CA ASN A 119 2.20 3.56 3.42
C ASN A 119 2.01 2.05 3.61
N PHE A 120 2.75 1.29 2.82
CA PHE A 120 2.79 -0.16 2.87
C PHE A 120 3.86 -0.61 3.85
N ILE A 121 3.46 -1.27 4.94
CA ILE A 121 4.39 -1.79 5.93
C ILE A 121 4.65 -3.25 5.64
N THR A 122 5.91 -3.61 5.42
CA THR A 122 6.31 -4.98 5.13
C THR A 122 6.52 -5.78 6.41
N LYS A 123 6.29 -7.09 6.34
CA LYS A 123 6.58 -8.00 7.47
C LYS A 123 8.07 -8.01 7.79
N LYS A 124 8.43 -7.77 9.04
CA LYS A 124 9.83 -7.76 9.50
C LYS A 124 10.25 -9.14 10.01
N GLY A 125 10.71 -10.01 9.12
CA GLY A 125 11.12 -11.37 9.49
C GLY A 125 9.99 -12.18 10.14
N GLY A 126 10.27 -13.40 10.56
CA GLY A 126 9.31 -14.21 11.32
C GLY A 126 9.85 -14.53 12.70
N ASP A 127 8.98 -14.63 13.72
CA ASP A 127 9.34 -15.18 15.04
C ASP A 127 9.80 -16.64 14.97
N LYS A 128 9.67 -17.26 13.80
CA LYS A 128 10.00 -18.64 13.50
C LYS A 128 11.11 -18.68 12.44
N LEU A 129 11.91 -19.73 12.50
CA LEU A 129 12.96 -20.05 11.52
C LEU A 129 12.45 -20.00 10.07
N ALA A 130 11.23 -20.50 9.84
CA ALA A 130 10.53 -20.35 8.59
C ALA A 130 9.01 -20.40 8.81
N SER A 131 8.28 -19.65 8.00
CA SER A 131 6.81 -19.69 7.89
C SER A 131 6.44 -19.33 6.46
N GLY A 132 5.32 -19.87 5.97
CA GLY A 132 4.86 -19.64 4.62
C GLY A 132 3.35 -19.39 4.56
N VAL A 133 2.93 -18.67 3.55
CA VAL A 133 1.53 -18.41 3.21
C VAL A 133 1.33 -18.78 1.74
N VAL A 134 0.26 -19.52 1.46
CA VAL A 134 -0.19 -19.82 0.11
C VAL A 134 -1.62 -19.30 -0.01
N LYS A 135 -1.90 -18.48 -1.02
CA LYS A 135 -3.24 -17.95 -1.31
C LYS A 135 -3.63 -18.36 -2.73
N ALA A 136 -4.89 -18.73 -2.91
CA ALA A 136 -5.51 -18.96 -4.21
C ALA A 136 -6.92 -18.36 -4.18
N VAL A 137 -7.21 -17.45 -5.11
CA VAL A 137 -8.48 -16.73 -5.20
C VAL A 137 -9.03 -16.86 -6.61
N TYR A 138 -10.31 -17.20 -6.73
CA TYR A 138 -11.03 -17.14 -8.00
C TYR A 138 -11.81 -15.83 -8.11
N ASN A 139 -11.49 -15.03 -9.12
CA ASN A 139 -12.19 -13.79 -9.42
C ASN A 139 -13.25 -14.03 -10.51
N SER A 140 -14.52 -13.96 -10.11
CA SER A 140 -15.65 -14.20 -11.02
C SER A 140 -15.83 -13.10 -12.07
N ALA A 141 -15.39 -11.87 -11.80
CA ALA A 141 -15.51 -10.75 -12.73
C ALA A 141 -14.54 -10.88 -13.92
N THR A 142 -13.38 -11.48 -13.69
CA THR A 142 -12.37 -11.75 -14.73
C THR A 142 -12.37 -13.21 -15.20
N ALA A 143 -13.14 -14.08 -14.55
CA ALA A 143 -13.08 -15.54 -14.69
C ALA A 143 -11.65 -16.09 -14.54
N GLY A 144 -10.86 -15.47 -13.66
CA GLY A 144 -9.43 -15.75 -13.49
C GLY A 144 -9.07 -16.27 -12.10
N TRP A 145 -7.92 -16.92 -12.00
CA TRP A 145 -7.31 -17.32 -10.73
C TRP A 145 -6.13 -16.40 -10.40
N GLU A 146 -6.05 -15.99 -9.15
CA GLU A 146 -4.89 -15.29 -8.58
C GLU A 146 -4.28 -16.18 -7.49
N GLU A 147 -3.00 -16.47 -7.63
CA GLU A 147 -2.25 -17.35 -6.73
C GLU A 147 -1.04 -16.60 -6.19
N SER A 148 -0.79 -16.68 -4.89
CA SER A 148 0.41 -16.11 -4.27
C SER A 148 1.06 -17.08 -3.28
N ILE A 149 2.38 -17.04 -3.23
CA ILE A 149 3.20 -17.83 -2.31
C ILE A 149 4.20 -16.89 -1.67
N ALA A 150 4.19 -16.81 -0.35
CA ALA A 150 5.20 -16.11 0.44
C ALA A 150 5.86 -17.03 1.44
N VAL A 151 7.16 -16.83 1.64
CA VAL A 151 7.97 -17.48 2.67
C VAL A 151 8.72 -16.40 3.43
N GLN A 152 8.67 -16.45 4.75
CA GLN A 152 9.40 -15.56 5.65
C GLN A 152 10.06 -16.36 6.78
N GLY A 153 11.10 -15.82 7.39
CA GLY A 153 11.74 -16.41 8.57
C GLY A 153 12.78 -15.47 9.14
N SER A 154 13.27 -15.75 10.34
CA SER A 154 14.44 -15.09 10.91
C SER A 154 15.39 -16.11 11.52
N ILE A 155 16.68 -15.74 11.56
CA ILE A 155 17.72 -16.51 12.23
C ILE A 155 18.37 -15.54 13.21
N GLU A 156 18.18 -15.76 14.51
CA GLU A 156 18.95 -15.05 15.53
C GLU A 156 20.32 -15.72 15.66
N TRP A 157 21.38 -14.93 15.49
CA TRP A 157 22.73 -15.33 15.86
C TRP A 157 22.96 -14.90 17.31
N ILE A 158 23.45 -15.83 18.14
CA ILE A 158 23.85 -15.61 19.54
C ILE A 158 25.10 -14.73 19.59
#